data_AF-A0A959RX98-F1
#
_entry.id   AF-A0A959RX98-F1
#
_cell.length_a   1.000
_cell.length_b   1.000
_cell.length_c   1.000
_cell.angle_alpha   90.00
_cell.angle_beta   90.00
_cell.angle_gamma   90.00
#
_symmetry.space_group_name_H-M   'P 1'
#
loop_
_entity.id
_entity.type
_entity.pdbx_description
1 polymer ?
#
loop_
_entity_poly.entity_id
_entity_poly.type
_entity_poly.pdbx_seq_one_letter_code
_entity_poly.pdbx_strand_id
1 'polypeptide(L)'
;NYIWAILFFLLFNNIFVASRSITGIVLDSETNEVIPNAVIKILEIPKIFTCNDEGTFSISDVEFGNYTFVLKHIGYKENVSKITIDEKTNKLLAFYLIPKNIELDPVIVSDYKSFSKFDDLQELSSVLKGKELQKQLGLTLASTLKNEAGLAMRSMGPAPSRPVIRGLGSNRVMISEDGIKTVDLSATSPDHAVTIDPFTIDRIEVLRGPKVLTQTSTTIGGVVNTIRNEIPTTLHDDLTGSIGAYGETVNSGYLGSLNLEYPISNFAFRGEVSTRRSLDFNAPVGKLKNSDSENLNYSFAGSYFPEFGVMGISFRSFNLDYGIPGGFIGAHPKGVNIDITKNQFNFLNKISFE
;
A
#
# COMPACT_ATOMS: atom_id res chain seq x y z
N ASN A 1 -46.35 -59.87 45.50
CA ASN A 1 -45.80 -58.58 45.01
C ASN A 1 -44.27 -58.47 45.06
N TYR A 2 -43.51 -59.56 44.87
CA TYR A 2 -42.03 -59.48 44.87
C TYR A 2 -41.37 -59.94 43.57
N ILE A 3 -42.14 -60.49 42.61
CA ILE A 3 -41.61 -61.00 41.34
C ILE A 3 -41.40 -59.87 40.30
N TRP A 4 -42.20 -58.79 40.36
CA TRP A 4 -42.03 -57.63 39.49
C TRP A 4 -40.86 -56.72 39.88
N ALA A 5 -40.40 -56.76 41.13
CA ALA A 5 -39.26 -55.96 41.60
C ALA A 5 -37.90 -56.54 41.16
N ILE A 6 -37.81 -57.85 40.98
CA ILE A 6 -36.59 -58.53 40.53
C ILE A 6 -36.41 -58.40 39.01
N LEU A 7 -37.51 -58.32 38.24
CA LEU A 7 -37.44 -58.11 36.79
C LEU A 7 -37.08 -56.67 36.39
N PHE A 8 -37.38 -55.67 37.24
CA PHE A 8 -37.04 -54.27 36.96
C PHE A 8 -35.55 -53.97 37.25
N PHE A 9 -34.89 -54.76 38.11
CA PHE A 9 -33.47 -54.58 38.44
C PHE A 9 -32.52 -55.23 37.43
N LEU A 10 -33.02 -56.13 36.57
CA LEU A 10 -32.25 -56.83 35.54
C LEU A 10 -32.19 -56.12 34.17
N LEU A 11 -32.81 -54.94 34.03
CA LEU A 11 -32.78 -54.15 32.80
C LEU A 11 -31.79 -52.97 32.80
N PHE A 12 -31.11 -52.70 33.92
CA PHE A 12 -29.91 -51.86 33.90
C PHE A 12 -28.72 -52.70 33.46
N ASN A 13 -28.72 -53.10 32.18
CA ASN A 13 -27.47 -53.44 31.50
C ASN A 13 -26.57 -52.21 31.60
N ASN A 14 -25.59 -52.27 32.50
CA ASN A 14 -24.42 -51.44 32.42
C ASN A 14 -23.75 -51.80 31.09
N ILE A 15 -24.07 -51.07 30.03
CA ILE A 15 -23.18 -50.98 28.88
C ILE A 15 -21.91 -50.36 29.46
N PHE A 16 -20.95 -51.21 29.80
CA PHE A 16 -19.57 -50.81 30.00
C PHE A 16 -19.10 -50.28 28.64
N VAL A 17 -19.30 -48.99 28.40
CA VAL A 17 -18.55 -48.30 27.35
C VAL A 17 -17.12 -48.34 27.82
N ALA A 18 -16.29 -49.14 27.16
CA ALA A 18 -14.86 -49.16 27.41
C ALA A 18 -14.32 -47.79 27.00
N SER A 19 -14.22 -46.85 27.94
CA SER A 19 -13.53 -45.59 27.70
C SER A 19 -12.06 -45.89 27.46
N ARG A 20 -11.61 -45.59 26.24
CA ARG A 20 -10.19 -45.70 25.86
C ARG A 20 -9.58 -44.32 25.78
N SER A 21 -8.34 -44.22 26.24
CA SER A 21 -7.51 -43.04 26.05
C SER A 21 -6.81 -43.13 24.69
N ILE A 22 -6.96 -42.11 23.86
CA ILE A 22 -6.13 -41.92 22.67
C ILE A 22 -4.92 -41.12 23.10
N THR A 23 -3.72 -41.56 22.72
CA THR A 23 -2.54 -40.69 22.78
C THR A 23 -2.07 -40.36 21.38
N GLY A 24 -1.42 -39.22 21.25
CA GLY A 24 -0.78 -38.85 20.00
C GLY A 24 0.35 -37.86 20.16
N ILE A 25 1.08 -37.65 19.07
CA ILE A 25 2.21 -36.74 18.96
C ILE A 25 2.03 -35.85 17.72
N VAL A 26 2.40 -34.58 17.85
CA VAL A 26 2.36 -33.60 16.77
C VAL A 26 3.79 -33.24 16.38
N LEU A 27 4.09 -33.38 15.10
CA LEU A 27 5.42 -33.25 14.52
C LEU A 27 5.42 -32.24 13.37
N ASP A 28 6.56 -31.60 13.16
CA ASP A 28 6.84 -30.82 11.96
C ASP A 28 7.04 -31.75 10.75
N SER A 29 6.37 -31.46 9.63
CA SER A 29 6.45 -32.30 8.43
C SER A 29 7.80 -32.27 7.72
N GLU A 30 8.60 -31.22 7.93
CA GLU A 30 9.90 -31.02 7.28
C GLU A 30 11.06 -31.49 8.18
N THR A 31 11.03 -31.14 9.46
CA THR A 31 12.14 -31.44 10.39
C THR A 31 11.92 -32.70 11.22
N ASN A 32 10.68 -33.22 11.31
CA ASN A 32 10.26 -34.26 12.26
C ASN A 32 10.48 -33.89 13.75
N GLU A 33 10.67 -32.62 14.07
CA GLU A 33 10.74 -32.15 15.45
C GLU A 33 9.33 -32.07 16.07
N VAL A 34 9.25 -32.19 17.40
CA VAL A 34 7.97 -32.10 18.12
C VAL A 34 7.45 -30.67 18.14
N ILE A 35 6.13 -30.52 17.99
CA ILE A 35 5.47 -29.22 18.06
C ILE A 35 4.73 -29.12 19.41
N PRO A 36 5.30 -28.42 20.40
CA PRO A 36 4.64 -28.23 21.69
C PRO A 36 3.43 -27.32 21.56
N ASN A 37 2.50 -27.39 22.52
CA ASN A 37 1.35 -26.49 22.61
C ASN A 37 0.43 -26.42 21.37
N ALA A 38 0.49 -27.42 20.47
CA ALA A 38 -0.45 -27.53 19.37
C ALA A 38 -1.87 -27.77 19.88
N VAL A 39 -2.83 -27.01 19.35
CA VAL A 39 -4.25 -27.09 19.70
C VAL A 39 -4.92 -28.15 18.84
N ILE A 40 -5.64 -29.06 19.49
CA ILE A 40 -6.35 -30.16 18.85
C ILE A 40 -7.84 -29.99 19.13
N LYS A 41 -8.61 -29.81 18.06
CA LYS A 41 -10.06 -29.78 18.10
C LYS A 41 -10.59 -31.03 17.41
N ILE A 42 -11.47 -31.76 18.07
CA ILE A 42 -12.24 -32.85 17.45
C ILE A 42 -13.61 -32.26 17.13
N LEU A 43 -14.10 -32.38 15.90
CA LEU A 43 -15.37 -31.73 15.53
C LEU A 43 -16.58 -32.37 16.20
N GLU A 44 -16.52 -33.67 16.44
CA GLU A 44 -17.59 -34.48 17.00
C GLU A 44 -17.61 -34.45 18.55
N ILE A 45 -16.52 -34.01 19.18
CA ILE A 45 -16.44 -33.82 20.64
C ILE A 45 -16.27 -32.32 20.88
N PRO A 46 -17.21 -31.62 21.55
CA PRO A 46 -17.16 -30.17 21.76
C PRO A 46 -16.14 -29.77 22.85
N LYS A 47 -14.91 -30.29 22.78
CA LYS A 47 -13.78 -30.01 23.66
C LYS A 47 -12.55 -29.69 22.83
N ILE A 48 -11.69 -28.85 23.40
CA ILE A 48 -10.40 -28.49 22.82
C ILE A 48 -9.32 -29.08 23.72
N PHE A 49 -8.32 -29.70 23.11
CA PHE A 49 -7.16 -30.26 23.77
C PHE A 49 -5.91 -29.52 23.31
N THR A 50 -4.85 -29.56 24.11
CA THR A 50 -3.57 -28.92 23.79
C THR A 50 -2.45 -29.90 24.09
N CYS A 51 -1.41 -29.91 23.25
CA CYS A 51 -0.22 -30.73 23.48
C CYS A 51 0.61 -30.19 24.65
N ASN A 52 1.35 -31.08 25.30
CA ASN A 52 2.36 -30.69 26.30
C ASN A 52 3.65 -30.18 25.64
N ASP A 53 4.66 -29.87 26.47
CA ASP A 53 5.97 -29.39 26.02
C ASP A 53 6.77 -30.44 25.21
N GLU A 54 6.35 -31.70 25.26
CA GLU A 54 6.92 -32.80 24.47
C GLU A 54 6.15 -33.03 23.15
N GLY A 55 5.19 -32.16 22.81
CA GLY A 55 4.36 -32.26 21.60
C GLY A 55 3.37 -33.42 21.61
N THR A 56 3.11 -34.02 22.78
CA THR A 56 2.18 -35.14 22.95
C THR A 56 0.86 -34.71 23.56
N PHE A 57 -0.19 -35.48 23.29
CA PHE A 57 -1.52 -35.24 23.85
C PHE A 57 -2.18 -36.56 24.25
N SER A 58 -3.10 -36.50 25.21
CA SER A 58 -3.95 -37.62 25.60
C SER A 58 -5.40 -37.19 25.77
N ILE A 59 -6.31 -37.98 25.23
CA ILE A 59 -7.76 -37.74 25.29
C ILE A 59 -8.39 -38.97 25.90
N SER A 60 -8.98 -38.84 27.09
CA SER A 60 -9.75 -39.90 27.73
C SER A 60 -11.18 -39.97 27.20
N ASP A 61 -11.82 -41.12 27.42
CA ASP A 61 -13.26 -41.31 27.21
C ASP A 61 -13.73 -41.11 25.78
N VAL A 62 -12.98 -41.63 24.80
CA VAL A 62 -13.38 -41.61 23.40
C VAL A 62 -14.06 -42.92 23.00
N GLU A 63 -15.29 -42.83 22.50
CA GLU A 63 -16.07 -43.96 21.99
C GLU A 63 -15.60 -44.38 20.59
N PHE A 64 -15.89 -45.62 20.16
CA PHE A 64 -15.63 -46.06 18.79
C PHE A 64 -16.45 -45.25 17.79
N GLY A 65 -15.81 -44.82 16.71
CA GLY A 65 -16.45 -43.95 15.74
C GLY A 65 -15.49 -43.26 14.80
N ASN A 66 -16.04 -42.43 13.92
CA ASN A 66 -15.26 -41.61 13.00
C ASN A 66 -15.14 -40.20 13.57
N TYR A 67 -13.92 -39.72 13.66
CA TYR A 67 -13.61 -38.40 14.23
C TYR A 67 -12.80 -37.57 13.23
N THR A 68 -13.10 -36.28 13.21
CA THR A 68 -12.39 -35.28 12.43
C THR A 68 -11.51 -34.47 13.37
N PHE A 69 -10.21 -34.74 13.32
CA PHE A 69 -9.19 -34.00 14.05
C PHE A 69 -8.78 -32.76 13.26
N VAL A 70 -8.81 -31.62 13.92
CA VAL A 70 -8.38 -30.32 13.42
C VAL A 70 -7.26 -29.82 14.31
N LEU A 71 -6.04 -29.82 13.79
CA LEU A 71 -4.84 -29.40 14.51
C LEU A 71 -4.41 -28.00 14.07
N LYS A 72 -4.10 -27.15 15.05
CA LYS A 72 -3.68 -25.76 14.85
C LYS A 72 -2.47 -25.44 15.71
N HIS A 73 -1.48 -24.79 15.10
CA HIS A 73 -0.37 -24.17 15.81
C HIS A 73 0.03 -22.89 15.08
N ILE A 74 0.52 -21.89 15.81
CA ILE A 74 1.01 -20.65 15.20
C ILE A 74 2.20 -20.97 14.29
N GLY A 75 2.26 -20.38 13.10
CA GLY A 75 3.31 -20.68 12.13
C GLY A 75 3.08 -21.94 11.28
N TYR A 76 1.96 -22.64 11.43
CA TYR A 76 1.64 -23.85 10.65
C TYR A 76 0.29 -23.74 9.93
N LYS A 77 0.12 -24.52 8.85
CA LYS A 77 -1.19 -24.71 8.20
C LYS A 77 -2.07 -25.62 9.06
N GLU A 78 -3.37 -25.33 9.08
CA GLU A 78 -4.37 -26.17 9.75
C GLU A 78 -4.40 -27.56 9.10
N ASN A 79 -4.18 -28.60 9.91
CA ASN A 79 -4.26 -29.99 9.45
C ASN A 79 -5.63 -30.55 9.83
N VAL A 80 -6.34 -31.11 8.85
CA VAL A 80 -7.65 -31.76 9.04
C VAL A 80 -7.52 -33.22 8.65
N SER A 81 -7.66 -34.11 9.64
CA SER A 81 -7.48 -35.55 9.48
C SER A 81 -8.69 -36.31 9.98
N LYS A 82 -9.23 -37.21 9.16
CA LYS A 82 -10.34 -38.09 9.54
C LYS A 82 -9.78 -39.43 9.99
N ILE A 83 -10.11 -39.83 11.22
CA ILE A 83 -9.61 -41.05 11.84
C ILE A 83 -10.79 -41.88 12.32
N THR A 84 -10.83 -43.14 11.91
CA THR A 84 -11.75 -44.14 12.45
C THR A 84 -11.10 -44.78 13.66
N ILE A 85 -11.75 -44.69 14.81
CA ILE A 85 -11.32 -45.32 16.04
C ILE A 85 -12.05 -46.65 16.16
N ASP A 86 -11.28 -47.73 16.02
CA ASP A 86 -11.72 -49.13 16.11
C ASP A 86 -10.83 -49.94 17.08
N GLU A 87 -11.09 -51.24 17.19
CA GLU A 87 -10.31 -52.12 18.07
C GLU A 87 -8.81 -52.25 17.69
N LYS A 88 -8.46 -51.93 16.44
CA LYS A 88 -7.12 -52.05 15.85
C LYS A 88 -6.34 -50.73 15.83
N THR A 89 -7.00 -49.62 16.16
CA THR A 89 -6.37 -48.30 16.15
C THR A 89 -5.24 -48.28 17.17
N ASN A 90 -4.03 -48.04 16.67
CA ASN A 90 -2.81 -48.11 17.47
C ASN A 90 -2.86 -47.08 18.60
N LYS A 91 -2.27 -47.41 19.76
CA LYS A 91 -2.37 -46.57 20.97
C LYS A 91 -1.83 -45.14 20.78
N LEU A 92 -0.96 -44.91 19.79
CA LEU A 92 -0.31 -43.63 19.51
C LEU A 92 -0.58 -43.16 18.08
N LEU A 93 -1.23 -42.00 17.92
CA LEU A 93 -1.44 -41.33 16.63
C LEU A 93 -0.34 -40.30 16.37
N ALA A 94 0.16 -40.21 15.14
CA ALA A 94 1.12 -39.18 14.75
C ALA A 94 0.50 -38.22 13.74
N PHE A 95 0.60 -36.91 14.01
CA PHE A 95 0.11 -35.86 13.13
C PHE A 95 1.26 -34.97 12.67
N TYR A 96 1.28 -34.63 11.38
CA TYR A 96 2.30 -33.76 10.80
C TYR A 96 1.68 -32.43 10.39
N LEU A 97 2.25 -31.33 10.90
CA LEU A 97 1.88 -29.97 10.52
C LEU A 97 2.87 -29.41 9.50
N ILE A 98 2.35 -28.72 8.49
CA ILE A 98 3.16 -28.09 7.44
C ILE A 98 3.44 -26.64 7.83
N PRO A 99 4.71 -26.20 7.91
CA PRO A 99 5.04 -24.80 8.17
C PRO A 99 4.34 -23.84 7.20
N LYS A 100 3.92 -22.70 7.72
CA LYS A 100 3.33 -21.62 6.93
C LYS A 100 4.28 -20.42 7.00
N ASN A 101 4.74 -19.97 5.84
CA ASN A 101 5.45 -18.70 5.73
C ASN A 101 4.49 -17.56 6.15
N ILE A 102 4.83 -16.87 7.25
CA ILE A 102 4.14 -15.67 7.68
C ILE A 102 4.91 -14.48 7.09
N GLU A 103 4.40 -13.95 5.98
CA GLU A 103 4.78 -12.61 5.53
C GLU A 103 4.10 -11.61 6.48
N LEU A 104 4.90 -10.87 7.25
CA LEU A 104 4.41 -9.76 8.05
C LEU A 104 4.39 -8.51 7.19
N ASP A 105 3.29 -7.76 7.25
CA ASP A 105 3.30 -6.40 6.75
C ASP A 105 4.37 -5.61 7.52
N PRO A 106 5.20 -4.80 6.85
CA PRO A 106 6.27 -4.07 7.51
C PRO A 106 5.68 -3.12 8.56
N VAL A 107 6.05 -3.32 9.82
CA VAL A 107 5.81 -2.36 10.89
C VAL A 107 6.90 -1.29 10.78
N ILE A 108 6.52 -0.12 10.26
CA ILE A 108 7.41 1.05 10.25
C ILE A 108 7.49 1.58 11.68
N VAL A 109 8.54 1.21 12.40
CA VAL A 109 8.90 1.87 13.67
C VAL A 109 9.52 3.22 13.30
N SER A 110 8.71 4.26 13.36
CA SER A 110 9.17 5.64 13.24
C SER A 110 9.07 6.28 14.63
N ASP A 111 10.21 6.74 15.16
CA ASP A 111 10.22 7.52 16.39
C ASP A 111 9.85 8.98 16.07
N TYR A 112 8.55 9.28 16.16
CA TYR A 112 8.02 10.63 16.36
C TYR A 112 6.73 10.49 17.16
N LYS A 113 6.87 10.41 18.48
CA LYS A 113 5.74 10.33 19.40
C LYS A 113 5.27 11.74 19.81
N SER A 114 4.41 12.36 19.01
CA SER A 114 3.63 13.54 19.45
C SER A 114 2.14 13.18 19.48
N PHE A 115 1.70 12.39 20.47
CA PHE A 115 0.26 12.15 20.69
C PHE A 115 -0.45 13.46 20.97
N SER A 116 -0.94 14.07 19.91
CA SER A 116 -1.90 15.17 19.93
C SER A 116 -3.27 14.58 19.62
N LYS A 117 -4.35 15.19 20.13
CA LYS A 117 -5.73 14.91 19.66
C LYS A 117 -5.88 15.04 18.14
N PHE A 118 -4.90 15.62 17.44
CA PHE A 118 -4.86 15.75 15.99
C PHE A 118 -4.27 14.54 15.24
N ASP A 119 -3.65 13.57 15.92
CA ASP A 119 -3.15 12.34 15.26
C ASP A 119 -4.28 11.38 14.88
N ASP A 120 -5.37 11.37 15.65
CA ASP A 120 -6.62 10.67 15.32
C ASP A 120 -7.37 11.29 14.13
N LEU A 121 -6.94 12.46 13.60
CA LEU A 121 -7.50 13.06 12.39
C LEU A 121 -7.05 12.35 11.09
N GLN A 122 -6.71 11.06 11.14
CA GLN A 122 -6.45 10.25 9.94
C GLN A 122 -7.66 10.25 8.99
N GLU A 123 -8.87 10.47 9.50
CA GLU A 123 -10.13 10.52 8.72
C GLU A 123 -10.15 11.57 7.59
N LEU A 124 -9.23 12.54 7.59
CA LEU A 124 -9.20 13.62 6.59
C LEU A 124 -7.96 13.60 5.70
N SER A 125 -7.12 12.57 5.79
CA SER A 125 -5.99 12.36 4.88
C SER A 125 -6.26 11.20 3.91
N SER A 126 -5.93 11.36 2.62
CA SER A 126 -5.85 10.21 1.70
C SER A 126 -4.46 10.10 1.11
N VAL A 127 -4.05 8.86 0.83
CA VAL A 127 -2.75 8.53 0.24
C VAL A 127 -3.00 7.67 -0.98
N LEU A 128 -2.66 8.19 -2.15
CA LEU A 128 -2.75 7.50 -3.42
C LEU A 128 -1.36 6.98 -3.79
N LYS A 129 -1.17 5.65 -3.84
CA LYS A 129 0.14 5.01 -4.05
C LYS A 129 0.05 3.68 -4.80
N GLY A 130 1.18 3.21 -5.31
CA GLY A 130 1.31 1.88 -5.92
C GLY A 130 0.33 1.64 -7.06
N LYS A 131 -0.34 0.48 -7.08
CA LYS A 131 -1.29 0.09 -8.14
C LYS A 131 -2.48 1.05 -8.27
N GLU A 132 -2.94 1.64 -7.18
CA GLU A 132 -4.08 2.56 -7.23
C GLU A 132 -3.67 3.88 -7.88
N LEU A 133 -2.49 4.41 -7.54
CA LEU A 133 -1.91 5.56 -8.26
C LEU A 133 -1.78 5.25 -9.74
N GLN A 134 -1.18 4.11 -10.10
CA GLN A 134 -0.99 3.70 -11.50
C GLN A 134 -2.30 3.61 -12.28
N LYS A 135 -3.37 3.11 -11.66
CA LYS A 135 -4.70 3.01 -12.26
C LYS A 135 -5.37 4.37 -12.47
N GLN A 136 -5.10 5.32 -11.57
CA GLN A 136 -5.70 6.66 -11.59
C GLN A 136 -4.84 7.69 -12.33
N LEU A 137 -3.63 7.34 -12.78
CA LEU A 137 -2.71 8.24 -13.49
C LEU A 137 -3.42 9.00 -14.61
N GLY A 138 -3.44 10.32 -14.47
CA GLY A 138 -3.95 11.24 -15.48
C GLY A 138 -2.82 12.03 -16.16
N LEU A 139 -3.20 13.01 -16.99
CA LEU A 139 -2.25 13.91 -17.65
C LEU A 139 -1.57 14.90 -16.69
N THR A 140 -2.25 15.18 -15.58
CA THR A 140 -1.84 16.16 -14.56
C THR A 140 -2.06 15.62 -13.16
N LEU A 141 -1.41 16.25 -12.18
CA LEU A 141 -1.69 16.01 -10.76
C LEU A 141 -3.19 16.11 -10.42
N ALA A 142 -3.88 17.14 -10.93
CA ALA A 142 -5.31 17.34 -10.65
C ALA A 142 -6.19 16.26 -11.28
N SER A 143 -5.89 15.85 -12.52
CA SER A 143 -6.62 14.77 -13.18
C SER A 143 -6.40 13.40 -12.54
N THR A 144 -5.21 13.19 -11.96
CA THR A 144 -4.87 11.97 -11.21
C THR A 144 -5.69 11.88 -9.93
N LEU A 145 -5.94 13.00 -9.27
CA LEU A 145 -6.70 13.08 -8.02
C LEU A 145 -8.21 13.26 -8.20
N LYS A 146 -8.72 13.30 -9.43
CA LYS A 146 -10.10 13.72 -9.72
C LYS A 146 -11.18 12.80 -9.13
N ASN A 147 -10.83 11.55 -8.87
CA ASN A 147 -11.73 10.54 -8.31
C ASN A 147 -11.64 10.44 -6.79
N GLU A 148 -10.70 11.17 -6.16
CA GLU A 148 -10.58 11.20 -4.71
C GLU A 148 -11.74 11.98 -4.08
N ALA A 149 -12.32 11.44 -3.02
CA ALA A 149 -13.51 12.02 -2.40
C ALA A 149 -13.27 13.45 -1.89
N GLY A 150 -14.14 14.39 -2.29
CA GLY A 150 -14.05 15.80 -1.89
C GLY A 150 -12.97 16.61 -2.62
N LEU A 151 -12.34 16.02 -3.63
CA LEU A 151 -11.48 16.70 -4.58
C LEU A 151 -12.23 16.96 -5.87
N ALA A 152 -11.93 18.10 -6.48
CA ALA A 152 -12.30 18.47 -7.82
C ALA A 152 -11.04 19.01 -8.53
N MET A 153 -11.17 19.38 -9.79
CA MET A 153 -10.12 20.12 -10.49
C MET A 153 -10.68 21.38 -11.11
N ARG A 154 -9.84 22.42 -11.18
CA ARG A 154 -10.02 23.55 -12.09
C ARG A 154 -9.09 23.35 -13.28
N SER A 155 -9.59 23.51 -14.49
CA SER A 155 -8.85 23.26 -15.73
C SER A 155 -9.17 24.32 -16.77
N MET A 156 -8.18 24.63 -17.63
CA MET A 156 -8.34 25.42 -18.85
C MET A 156 -7.91 24.58 -20.07
N GLY A 157 -8.42 23.35 -20.16
CA GLY A 157 -7.97 22.32 -21.11
C GLY A 157 -7.23 21.16 -20.43
N PRO A 158 -6.80 20.15 -21.18
CA PRO A 158 -6.24 18.93 -20.61
C PRO A 158 -4.97 19.16 -19.78
N ALA A 159 -4.08 20.05 -20.24
CA ALA A 159 -2.77 20.29 -19.64
C ALA A 159 -2.79 21.23 -18.42
N PRO A 160 -3.35 22.45 -18.48
CA PRO A 160 -3.36 23.31 -17.30
C PRO A 160 -4.53 22.93 -16.40
N SER A 161 -4.24 22.24 -15.30
CA SER A 161 -5.22 21.97 -14.27
C SER A 161 -4.61 21.94 -12.86
N ARG A 162 -5.44 22.25 -11.87
CA ARG A 162 -5.04 22.34 -10.46
C ARG A 162 -6.10 21.68 -9.57
N PRO A 163 -5.71 20.92 -8.53
CA PRO A 163 -6.64 20.37 -7.55
C PRO A 163 -7.43 21.48 -6.84
N VAL A 164 -8.70 21.20 -6.55
CA VAL A 164 -9.62 22.01 -5.76
C VAL A 164 -10.14 21.13 -4.64
N ILE A 165 -10.06 21.61 -3.40
CA ILE A 165 -10.49 20.85 -2.21
C ILE A 165 -11.69 21.56 -1.60
N ARG A 166 -12.86 20.91 -1.59
CA ARG A 166 -14.11 21.50 -1.04
C ARG A 166 -14.42 22.90 -1.58
N GLY A 167 -14.20 23.12 -2.87
CA GLY A 167 -14.41 24.41 -3.54
C GLY A 167 -13.29 25.44 -3.35
N LEU A 168 -12.27 25.15 -2.55
CA LEU A 168 -11.12 26.02 -2.34
C LEU A 168 -10.00 25.69 -3.35
N GLY A 169 -9.48 26.71 -4.02
CA GLY A 169 -8.40 26.61 -5.00
C GLY A 169 -7.37 27.74 -4.89
N SER A 170 -6.50 27.86 -5.88
CA SER A 170 -5.37 28.82 -5.89
C SER A 170 -4.49 28.65 -4.63
N ASN A 171 -4.05 29.75 -4.01
CA ASN A 171 -3.23 29.74 -2.80
C ASN A 171 -3.91 29.15 -1.55
N ARG A 172 -5.21 28.78 -1.63
CA ARG A 172 -5.92 28.10 -0.54
C ARG A 172 -5.69 26.59 -0.55
N VAL A 173 -5.10 26.04 -1.60
CA VAL A 173 -4.61 24.65 -1.64
C VAL A 173 -3.11 24.71 -1.91
N MET A 174 -2.31 24.21 -0.98
CA MET A 174 -0.86 24.12 -1.15
C MET A 174 -0.54 22.88 -1.96
N ILE A 175 0.34 23.03 -2.93
CA ILE A 175 0.92 21.90 -3.66
C ILE A 175 2.40 21.89 -3.32
N SER A 176 2.88 20.71 -2.91
CA SER A 176 4.27 20.49 -2.54
C SER A 176 4.77 19.19 -3.15
N GLU A 177 6.09 19.13 -3.31
CA GLU A 177 6.85 17.94 -3.67
C GLU A 177 7.88 17.70 -2.56
N ASP A 178 7.91 16.49 -2.00
CA ASP A 178 8.75 16.10 -0.87
C ASP A 178 8.66 17.11 0.31
N GLY A 179 7.46 17.63 0.58
CA GLY A 179 7.19 18.61 1.63
C GLY A 179 7.55 20.07 1.29
N ILE A 180 8.20 20.31 0.15
CA ILE A 180 8.59 21.65 -0.30
C ILE A 180 7.56 22.18 -1.29
N LYS A 181 7.07 23.40 -1.09
CA LYS A 181 6.10 24.04 -1.99
C LYS A 181 6.67 24.14 -3.42
N THR A 182 5.87 23.87 -4.44
CA THR A 182 6.34 23.83 -5.83
C THR A 182 6.79 25.18 -6.40
N VAL A 183 6.28 26.29 -5.83
CA VAL A 183 6.51 27.69 -6.25
C VAL A 183 6.27 27.93 -7.76
N ASP A 184 5.25 27.28 -8.32
CA ASP A 184 4.81 27.50 -9.70
C ASP A 184 3.77 28.64 -9.81
N LEU A 185 3.42 29.01 -11.05
CA LEU A 185 2.42 30.06 -11.35
C LEU A 185 0.98 29.53 -11.42
N SER A 186 0.73 28.22 -11.20
CA SER A 186 -0.61 27.64 -11.38
C SER A 186 -1.64 28.15 -10.37
N ALA A 187 -1.19 28.73 -9.26
CA ALA A 187 -2.07 29.38 -8.29
C ALA A 187 -2.53 30.78 -8.72
N THR A 188 -1.77 31.48 -9.58
CA THR A 188 -2.04 32.87 -9.98
C THR A 188 -3.06 32.94 -11.11
N SER A 189 -2.96 32.05 -12.10
CA SER A 189 -3.87 31.98 -13.26
C SER A 189 -4.33 30.54 -13.54
N PRO A 190 -5.55 30.33 -14.06
CA PRO A 190 -5.97 29.05 -14.64
C PRO A 190 -5.12 28.57 -15.80
N ASP A 191 -4.43 29.50 -16.45
CA ASP A 191 -3.67 29.21 -17.66
C ASP A 191 -2.39 28.42 -17.36
N HIS A 192 -1.83 28.55 -16.15
CA HIS A 192 -0.57 27.90 -15.80
C HIS A 192 -0.79 26.51 -15.21
N ALA A 193 -0.15 25.50 -15.79
CA ALA A 193 -0.13 24.14 -15.29
C ALA A 193 0.66 24.01 -13.97
N VAL A 194 0.25 23.04 -13.13
CA VAL A 194 1.06 22.61 -11.99
C VAL A 194 2.32 21.91 -12.52
N THR A 195 3.49 22.32 -12.08
CA THR A 195 4.79 21.80 -12.58
C THR A 195 5.19 20.50 -11.87
N ILE A 196 4.27 19.54 -11.83
CA ILE A 196 4.47 18.20 -11.28
C ILE A 196 3.93 17.20 -12.29
N ASP A 197 4.80 16.31 -12.77
CA ASP A 197 4.42 15.11 -13.50
C ASP A 197 4.09 13.99 -12.50
N PRO A 198 2.82 13.52 -12.42
CA PRO A 198 2.41 12.45 -11.51
C PRO A 198 3.03 11.10 -11.84
N PHE A 199 3.60 10.93 -13.03
CA PHE A 199 4.00 9.61 -13.52
C PHE A 199 5.15 8.98 -12.75
N THR A 200 6.13 9.79 -12.37
CA THR A 200 7.35 9.34 -11.70
C THR A 200 7.32 9.57 -10.18
N ILE A 201 6.11 9.78 -9.63
CA ILE A 201 5.88 9.99 -8.20
C ILE A 201 5.55 8.65 -7.54
N ASP A 202 6.09 8.42 -6.34
CA ASP A 202 5.84 7.18 -5.58
C ASP A 202 4.44 7.17 -4.96
N ARG A 203 4.04 8.33 -4.40
CA ARG A 203 2.71 8.53 -3.82
C ARG A 203 2.28 9.99 -3.77
N ILE A 204 0.98 10.21 -3.70
CA ILE A 204 0.36 11.52 -3.47
C ILE A 204 -0.38 11.48 -2.14
N GLU A 205 -0.10 12.46 -1.28
CA GLU A 205 -0.69 12.62 0.04
C GLU A 205 -1.58 13.87 0.03
N VAL A 206 -2.86 13.69 0.33
CA VAL A 206 -3.82 14.78 0.43
C VAL A 206 -4.20 14.98 1.88
N LEU A 207 -3.83 16.12 2.44
CA LEU A 207 -4.16 16.52 3.81
C LEU A 207 -5.29 17.55 3.80
N ARG A 208 -6.32 17.31 4.61
CA ARG A 208 -7.49 18.17 4.75
C ARG A 208 -7.73 18.49 6.23
N GLY A 209 -8.45 19.59 6.47
CA GLY A 209 -8.84 19.98 7.83
C GLY A 209 -7.69 20.51 8.69
N PRO A 210 -7.81 20.47 10.03
CA PRO A 210 -6.88 21.14 10.94
C PRO A 210 -5.42 20.70 10.83
N LYS A 211 -5.16 19.45 10.41
CA LYS A 211 -3.80 18.89 10.24
C LYS A 211 -2.98 19.62 9.17
N VAL A 212 -3.64 20.36 8.27
CA VAL A 212 -2.97 21.24 7.29
C VAL A 212 -2.03 22.24 7.97
N LEU A 213 -2.36 22.69 9.18
CA LEU A 213 -1.55 23.65 9.93
C LEU A 213 -0.18 23.11 10.35
N THR A 214 0.00 21.79 10.39
CA THR A 214 1.32 21.19 10.67
C THR A 214 2.26 21.27 9.46
N GLN A 215 1.71 21.49 8.26
CA GLN A 215 2.47 21.60 7.02
C GLN A 215 2.64 23.05 6.56
N THR A 216 1.66 23.90 6.86
CA THR A 216 1.62 25.27 6.34
C THR A 216 0.79 26.19 7.22
N SER A 217 1.32 27.39 7.49
CA SER A 217 0.62 28.43 8.25
C SER A 217 -0.33 29.28 7.40
N THR A 218 -0.25 29.20 6.06
CA THR A 218 -0.94 30.14 5.15
C THR A 218 -2.13 29.54 4.42
N THR A 219 -2.33 28.23 4.50
CA THR A 219 -3.25 27.50 3.62
C THR A 219 -4.42 26.93 4.43
N ILE A 220 -5.65 27.21 3.99
CA ILE A 220 -6.87 26.84 4.71
C ILE A 220 -7.65 25.67 4.07
N GLY A 221 -7.43 25.40 2.79
CA GLY A 221 -8.23 24.42 2.03
C GLY A 221 -7.66 23.01 2.02
N GLY A 222 -6.33 22.86 2.04
CA GLY A 222 -5.68 21.56 2.07
C GLY A 222 -4.25 21.60 1.55
N VAL A 223 -3.54 20.49 1.72
CA VAL A 223 -2.23 20.25 1.11
C VAL A 223 -2.33 19.05 0.20
N VAL A 224 -1.79 19.17 -1.00
CA VAL A 224 -1.50 18.05 -1.90
C VAL A 224 0.01 17.94 -1.97
N ASN A 225 0.56 16.93 -1.31
CA ASN A 225 1.99 16.67 -1.26
C ASN A 225 2.30 15.46 -2.12
N THR A 226 3.22 15.60 -3.06
CA THR A 226 3.71 14.47 -3.87
C THR A 226 5.04 14.00 -3.33
N ILE A 227 5.20 12.69 -3.16
CA ILE A 227 6.43 12.09 -2.68
C ILE A 227 7.12 11.41 -3.84
N ARG A 228 8.33 11.86 -4.11
CA ARG A 228 9.18 11.35 -5.19
C ARG A 228 10.42 10.66 -4.68
N ASN A 229 10.87 11.03 -3.47
CA ASN A 229 12.14 10.58 -2.91
C ASN A 229 13.30 10.85 -3.90
N GLU A 230 13.36 12.08 -4.41
CA GLU A 230 14.32 12.44 -5.46
C GLU A 230 15.77 12.27 -5.00
N ILE A 231 16.07 12.64 -3.75
CA ILE A 231 17.37 12.42 -3.13
C ILE A 231 17.31 11.07 -2.38
N PRO A 232 18.10 10.05 -2.75
CA PRO A 232 18.14 8.79 -2.04
C PRO A 232 18.43 8.98 -0.54
N THR A 233 17.55 8.46 0.32
CA THR A 233 17.72 8.53 1.79
C THR A 233 18.12 7.20 2.40
N THR A 234 18.28 6.16 1.58
CA THR A 234 18.72 4.83 1.96
C THR A 234 19.74 4.35 0.93
N LEU A 235 20.73 3.58 1.37
CA LEU A 235 21.68 2.93 0.47
C LEU A 235 21.15 1.52 0.17
N HIS A 236 20.91 1.22 -1.10
CA HIS A 236 20.60 -0.12 -1.56
C HIS A 236 21.87 -0.91 -1.85
N ASP A 237 21.81 -2.24 -1.79
CA ASP A 237 22.97 -3.09 -2.11
C ASP A 237 23.16 -3.25 -3.64
N ASP A 238 22.06 -3.20 -4.39
CA ASP A 238 22.01 -3.45 -5.83
C ASP A 238 21.46 -2.26 -6.61
N LEU A 239 21.67 -2.28 -7.94
CA LEU A 239 20.99 -1.38 -8.86
C LEU A 239 19.48 -1.59 -8.77
N THR A 240 18.74 -0.52 -8.46
CA THR A 240 17.28 -0.53 -8.45
C THR A 240 16.73 0.44 -9.50
N GLY A 241 15.48 0.28 -9.88
CA GLY A 241 14.87 1.16 -10.87
C GLY A 241 13.52 0.70 -11.37
N SER A 242 12.93 1.52 -12.22
CA SER A 242 11.66 1.23 -12.88
C SER A 242 11.66 1.79 -14.30
N ILE A 243 10.99 1.07 -15.19
CA ILE A 243 10.70 1.50 -16.56
C ILE A 243 9.19 1.41 -16.78
N GLY A 244 8.61 2.41 -17.42
CA GLY A 244 7.17 2.48 -17.64
C GLY A 244 6.84 3.09 -18.99
N ALA A 245 5.74 2.62 -19.58
CA ALA A 245 5.20 3.19 -20.80
C ALA A 245 3.66 3.14 -20.77
N TYR A 246 3.02 4.21 -21.24
CA TYR A 246 1.56 4.34 -21.31
C TYR A 246 1.16 4.84 -22.70
N GLY A 247 0.01 4.37 -23.19
CA GLY A 247 -0.61 4.81 -24.42
C GLY A 247 -2.04 5.28 -24.16
N GLU A 248 -2.44 6.35 -24.84
CA GLU A 248 -3.75 6.98 -24.70
C GLU A 248 -4.46 7.03 -26.05
N THR A 249 -5.71 6.60 -26.10
CA THR A 249 -6.48 6.54 -27.36
C THR A 249 -7.19 7.85 -27.69
N VAL A 250 -7.63 8.59 -26.69
CA VAL A 250 -8.48 9.78 -26.87
C VAL A 250 -7.71 10.97 -27.46
N ASN A 251 -6.41 11.06 -27.23
CA ASN A 251 -5.51 12.11 -27.68
C ASN A 251 -4.28 11.54 -28.43
N SER A 252 -4.30 10.24 -28.77
CA SER A 252 -3.15 9.52 -29.35
C SER A 252 -1.84 9.74 -28.58
N GLY A 253 -1.94 9.89 -27.27
CA GLY A 253 -0.81 10.21 -26.41
C GLY A 253 0.06 9.00 -26.10
N TYR A 254 1.33 9.26 -25.84
CA TYR A 254 2.25 8.28 -25.28
C TYR A 254 3.08 8.92 -24.17
N LEU A 255 3.51 8.08 -23.24
CA LEU A 255 4.32 8.45 -22.09
C LEU A 255 5.35 7.35 -21.88
N GLY A 256 6.58 7.73 -21.58
CA GLY A 256 7.66 6.81 -21.22
C GLY A 256 8.46 7.36 -20.05
N SER A 257 8.92 6.49 -19.16
CA SER A 257 9.82 6.85 -18.07
C SER A 257 10.87 5.78 -17.81
N LEU A 258 12.02 6.24 -17.35
CA LEU A 258 13.08 5.43 -16.79
C LEU A 258 13.56 6.09 -15.51
N ASN A 259 13.60 5.32 -14.43
CA ASN A 259 14.20 5.70 -13.16
C ASN A 259 15.21 4.64 -12.77
N LEU A 260 16.42 5.05 -12.38
CA LEU A 260 17.50 4.17 -11.97
C LEU A 260 18.17 4.75 -10.74
N GLU A 261 18.51 3.90 -9.79
CA GLU A 261 19.29 4.23 -8.62
C GLU A 261 20.44 3.23 -8.46
N TYR A 262 21.66 3.76 -8.51
CA TYR A 262 22.89 2.98 -8.50
C TYR A 262 23.71 3.29 -7.24
N PRO A 263 23.91 2.30 -6.35
CA PRO A 263 24.78 2.44 -5.19
C PRO A 263 26.25 2.19 -5.55
N ILE A 264 27.16 3.03 -5.03
CA ILE A 264 28.61 2.85 -5.12
C ILE A 264 29.22 3.18 -3.75
N SER A 265 29.63 2.13 -3.01
CA SER A 265 30.16 2.29 -1.65
C SER A 265 29.18 3.13 -0.81
N ASN A 266 29.62 4.23 -0.20
CA ASN A 266 28.78 5.08 0.65
C ASN A 266 28.02 6.15 -0.16
N PHE A 267 27.88 5.98 -1.47
CA PHE A 267 27.14 6.90 -2.33
C PHE A 267 25.98 6.21 -3.02
N ALA A 268 24.88 6.93 -3.24
CA ALA A 268 23.80 6.52 -4.13
C ALA A 268 23.55 7.60 -5.18
N PHE A 269 23.41 7.19 -6.44
CA PHE A 269 23.11 8.07 -7.56
C PHE A 269 21.78 7.70 -8.16
N ARG A 270 20.86 8.66 -8.28
CA ARG A 270 19.56 8.48 -8.92
C ARG A 270 19.45 9.29 -10.19
N GLY A 271 18.99 8.66 -11.26
CA GLY A 271 18.71 9.29 -12.55
C GLY A 271 17.28 8.98 -12.97
N GLU A 272 16.54 10.00 -13.37
CA GLU A 272 15.17 9.89 -13.85
C GLU A 272 15.03 10.64 -15.16
N VAL A 273 14.33 10.06 -16.12
CA VAL A 273 13.85 10.73 -17.33
C VAL A 273 12.41 10.30 -17.59
N SER A 274 11.54 11.25 -17.86
CA SER A 274 10.19 10.97 -18.37
C SER A 274 9.87 11.90 -19.53
N THR A 275 9.12 11.37 -20.50
CA THR A 275 8.62 12.15 -21.61
C THR A 275 7.18 11.77 -21.90
N ARG A 276 6.37 12.78 -22.18
CA ARG A 276 4.98 12.63 -22.58
C ARG A 276 4.73 13.46 -23.80
N ARG A 277 4.00 12.91 -24.76
CA ARG A 277 3.43 13.68 -25.86
C ARG A 277 1.98 13.29 -26.06
N SER A 278 1.13 14.27 -26.24
CA SER A 278 -0.26 14.06 -26.63
C SER A 278 -0.64 15.02 -27.74
N LEU A 279 -1.50 14.55 -28.65
CA LEU A 279 -2.13 15.40 -29.63
C LEU A 279 -3.41 16.01 -29.03
N ASP A 280 -4.08 16.84 -29.82
CA ASP A 280 -5.40 17.36 -29.51
C ASP A 280 -6.39 16.26 -29.07
N PHE A 281 -7.08 16.52 -27.97
CA PHE A 281 -8.07 15.67 -27.33
C PHE A 281 -9.34 15.49 -28.19
N ASN A 282 -9.80 14.25 -28.38
CA ASN A 282 -11.06 13.95 -29.07
C ASN A 282 -12.23 13.88 -28.08
N ALA A 283 -13.04 14.94 -28.02
CA ALA A 283 -14.28 14.94 -27.25
C ALA A 283 -15.43 14.27 -28.06
N PRO A 284 -16.53 13.85 -27.39
CA PRO A 284 -17.69 13.28 -28.08
C PRO A 284 -18.29 14.20 -29.15
N VAL A 285 -18.17 15.52 -28.97
CA VAL A 285 -18.68 16.54 -29.89
C VAL A 285 -17.67 16.94 -30.97
N GLY A 286 -16.46 16.37 -30.94
CA GLY A 286 -15.40 16.64 -31.90
C GLY A 286 -14.04 16.88 -31.26
N LYS A 287 -13.04 17.08 -32.12
CA LYS A 287 -11.66 17.33 -31.72
C LYS A 287 -11.52 18.72 -31.10
N LEU A 288 -11.00 18.77 -29.88
CA LEU A 288 -10.69 20.00 -29.16
C LEU A 288 -9.34 20.51 -29.65
N LYS A 289 -9.35 21.56 -30.48
CA LYS A 289 -8.12 22.14 -31.03
C LYS A 289 -7.31 22.85 -29.95
N ASN A 290 -5.99 22.88 -30.15
CA ASN A 290 -5.05 23.54 -29.25
C ASN A 290 -5.08 22.95 -27.83
N SER A 291 -5.18 21.62 -27.76
CA SER A 291 -5.18 20.86 -26.50
C SER A 291 -4.08 19.81 -26.43
N ASP A 292 -3.17 19.82 -27.40
CA ASP A 292 -1.95 19.03 -27.41
C ASP A 292 -0.96 19.51 -26.33
N SER A 293 -0.05 18.61 -25.96
CA SER A 293 1.00 18.91 -24.99
C SER A 293 2.22 18.02 -25.18
N GLU A 294 3.40 18.58 -24.92
CA GLU A 294 4.67 17.87 -24.90
C GLU A 294 5.41 18.19 -23.59
N ASN A 295 5.85 17.15 -22.90
CA ASN A 295 6.54 17.26 -21.61
C ASN A 295 7.82 16.44 -21.63
N LEU A 296 8.89 17.03 -21.12
CA LEU A 296 10.15 16.37 -20.86
C LEU A 296 10.62 16.72 -19.45
N ASN A 297 10.82 15.68 -18.65
CA ASN A 297 11.36 15.79 -17.31
C ASN A 297 12.64 14.98 -17.21
N TYR A 298 13.62 15.53 -16.53
CA TYR A 298 14.80 14.77 -16.14
C TYR A 298 15.32 15.27 -14.81
N SER A 299 15.89 14.35 -14.04
CA SER A 299 16.53 14.66 -12.77
C SER A 299 17.74 13.80 -12.51
N PHE A 300 18.70 14.38 -11.78
CA PHE A 300 19.87 13.70 -11.27
C PHE A 300 20.00 14.01 -9.79
N ALA A 301 20.27 13.00 -8.98
CA ALA A 301 20.52 13.16 -7.56
C ALA A 301 21.71 12.30 -7.13
N GLY A 302 22.40 12.77 -6.10
CA GLY A 302 23.50 12.08 -5.46
C GLY A 302 23.42 12.24 -3.95
N SER A 303 23.56 11.12 -3.24
CA SER A 303 23.59 11.07 -1.78
C SER A 303 24.87 10.43 -1.29
N TYR A 304 25.35 10.90 -0.14
CA TYR A 304 26.47 10.37 0.62
C TYR A 304 25.98 9.94 2.00
N PHE A 305 26.37 8.74 2.43
CA PHE A 305 25.94 8.08 3.65
C PHE A 305 27.11 7.93 4.64
N PRO A 306 27.43 8.99 5.42
CA PRO A 306 28.34 8.86 6.56
C PRO A 306 27.65 8.15 7.74
N GLU A 307 28.44 7.71 8.73
CA GLU A 307 27.91 7.05 9.93
C GLU A 307 26.87 7.89 10.70
N PHE A 308 26.99 9.23 10.63
CA PHE A 308 26.11 10.16 11.33
C PHE A 308 24.82 10.51 10.55
N GLY A 309 24.57 9.93 9.37
CA GLY A 309 23.31 10.16 8.63
C GLY A 309 23.44 10.15 7.10
N VAL A 310 22.75 11.08 6.44
CA VAL A 310 22.75 11.21 4.98
C VAL A 310 22.80 12.68 4.55
N MET A 311 23.62 12.95 3.54
CA MET A 311 23.69 14.23 2.86
C MET A 311 23.44 14.00 1.37
N GLY A 312 22.63 14.82 0.72
CA GLY A 312 22.39 14.65 -0.71
C GLY A 312 21.98 15.93 -1.42
N ILE A 313 22.13 15.90 -2.73
CA ILE A 313 21.77 16.99 -3.65
C ILE A 313 20.97 16.41 -4.80
N SER A 314 20.07 17.22 -5.35
CA SER A 314 19.43 16.91 -6.62
C SER A 314 19.28 18.13 -7.51
N PHE A 315 19.15 17.85 -8.81
CA PHE A 315 18.75 18.79 -9.83
C PHE A 315 17.63 18.17 -10.66
N ARG A 316 16.57 18.94 -10.92
CA ARG A 316 15.47 18.58 -11.81
C ARG A 316 15.18 19.69 -12.80
N SER A 317 14.89 19.30 -14.04
CA SER A 317 14.27 20.17 -15.04
C SER A 317 12.93 19.58 -15.46
N PHE A 318 11.91 20.43 -15.48
CA PHE A 318 10.57 20.15 -15.97
C PHE A 318 10.29 21.12 -17.13
N ASN A 319 10.04 20.59 -18.32
CA ASN A 319 9.71 21.38 -19.51
C ASN A 319 8.37 20.94 -20.06
N LEU A 320 7.43 21.86 -20.22
CA LEU A 320 6.08 21.58 -20.68
C LEU A 320 5.65 22.65 -21.69
N ASP A 321 5.46 22.22 -22.94
CA ASP A 321 4.75 22.98 -23.98
C ASP A 321 3.31 22.45 -24.05
N TYR A 322 2.33 23.35 -24.04
CA TYR A 322 0.93 22.97 -24.11
C TYR A 322 0.04 24.05 -24.67
N GLY A 323 -1.02 23.58 -25.34
CA GLY A 323 -2.12 24.40 -25.81
C GLY A 323 -3.20 24.62 -24.74
N ILE A 324 -3.73 25.83 -24.73
CA ILE A 324 -5.00 26.20 -24.10
C ILE A 324 -6.04 26.36 -25.21
N PRO A 325 -7.11 25.56 -25.22
CA PRO A 325 -8.15 25.64 -26.23
C PRO A 325 -8.88 26.99 -26.24
N GLY A 326 -9.22 27.46 -27.43
CA GLY A 326 -10.04 28.65 -27.61
C GLY A 326 -11.54 28.39 -27.51
N GLY A 327 -12.34 29.45 -27.66
CA GLY A 327 -13.81 29.36 -27.76
C GLY A 327 -14.58 29.67 -26.48
N PHE A 328 -13.91 30.05 -25.39
CA PHE A 328 -14.55 30.52 -24.16
C PHE A 328 -14.75 32.04 -24.20
N ILE A 329 -16.00 32.52 -24.13
CA ILE A 329 -16.32 33.95 -24.02
C ILE A 329 -15.71 34.50 -22.72
N GLY A 330 -14.74 35.40 -22.82
CA GLY A 330 -14.06 36.01 -21.67
C GLY A 330 -12.65 35.48 -21.33
N ALA A 331 -12.11 34.53 -22.11
CA ALA A 331 -10.73 34.05 -21.98
C ALA A 331 -9.94 34.26 -23.29
N HIS A 332 -9.33 33.20 -23.85
CA HIS A 332 -8.53 33.23 -25.08
C HIS A 332 -9.38 32.82 -26.30
N PRO A 333 -9.95 33.74 -27.12
CA PRO A 333 -10.90 33.36 -28.17
C PRO A 333 -10.27 32.48 -29.26
N LYS A 334 -8.96 32.63 -29.47
CA LYS A 334 -8.16 31.87 -30.45
C LYS A 334 -7.30 30.76 -29.82
N GLY A 335 -7.42 30.54 -28.51
CA GLY A 335 -6.47 29.72 -27.75
C GLY A 335 -5.15 30.45 -27.49
N VAL A 336 -4.30 29.84 -26.67
CA VAL A 336 -2.93 30.31 -26.41
C VAL A 336 -2.01 29.11 -26.19
N ASN A 337 -0.72 29.25 -26.52
CA ASN A 337 0.29 28.24 -26.23
C ASN A 337 1.22 28.77 -25.15
N ILE A 338 1.62 27.89 -24.23
CA ILE A 338 2.48 28.25 -23.11
C ILE A 338 3.61 27.24 -23.03
N ASP A 339 4.83 27.75 -22.95
CA ASP A 339 6.03 27.01 -22.62
C ASP A 339 6.40 27.31 -21.15
N ILE A 340 6.54 26.26 -20.35
CA ILE A 340 7.00 26.33 -18.96
C ILE A 340 8.27 25.53 -18.81
N THR A 341 9.33 26.20 -18.35
CA THR A 341 10.51 25.55 -17.79
C THR A 341 10.59 25.81 -16.28
N LYS A 342 10.77 24.75 -15.50
CA LYS A 342 11.11 24.82 -14.09
C LYS A 342 12.40 24.05 -13.85
N ASN A 343 13.39 24.73 -13.27
CA ASN A 343 14.62 24.13 -12.78
C ASN A 343 14.63 24.17 -11.25
N GLN A 344 14.92 23.05 -10.61
CA GLN A 344 14.91 22.92 -9.16
C GLN A 344 16.21 22.29 -8.69
N PHE A 345 16.79 22.85 -7.64
CA PHE A 345 17.94 22.32 -6.93
C PHE A 345 17.52 22.07 -5.50
N ASN A 346 17.70 20.84 -5.02
CA ASN A 346 17.40 20.49 -3.63
C ASN A 346 18.68 20.06 -2.91
N PHE A 347 18.70 20.30 -1.60
CA PHE A 347 19.72 19.81 -0.69
C PHE A 347 19.01 19.15 0.49
N LEU A 348 19.48 17.97 0.87
CA LEU A 348 18.98 17.22 2.02
C LEU A 348 20.15 16.91 2.94
N ASN A 349 19.95 17.15 4.23
CA ASN A 349 20.81 16.67 5.28
C ASN A 349 19.94 16.12 6.40
N LYS A 350 20.14 14.84 6.71
CA LYS A 350 19.47 14.17 7.82
C LYS A 350 20.55 13.60 8.73
N ILE A 351 20.60 14.10 9.95
CA ILE A 351 21.53 13.64 10.98
C ILE A 351 20.79 12.61 11.83
N SER A 352 21.39 11.44 11.98
CA SER A 352 20.95 10.42 12.92
C SER A 352 21.68 10.64 14.23
N PHE A 353 20.94 10.98 15.27
CA PHE A 353 21.44 10.94 16.65
C PHE A 353 21.00 9.60 17.24
N GLU A 354 21.95 8.75 17.59
CA GLU A 354 21.69 7.56 18.42
C GLU A 354 21.34 7.94 19.86
#